data_AF-A0A2H9NWB4-F1
#
_entry.id   AF-A0A2H9NWB4-F1
#
_cell.length_a   1.000
_cell.length_b   1.000
_cell.length_c   1.000
_cell.angle_alpha   90.00
_cell.angle_beta   90.00
_cell.angle_gamma   90.00
#
_symmetry.space_group_name_H-M   'P 1'
#
loop_
_entity.id
_entity.type
_entity.pdbx_description
1 polymer ?
#
loop_
_entity_poly.entity_id
_entity_poly.type
_entity_poly.pdbx_seq_one_letter_code
_entity_poly.pdbx_strand_id
1 'polypeptide(L)'
;MAKNHLDYLSKTTVIPATPAIPAIPTIPVACVFAVLCIFFFLNASGCTETGVKDYTLPANPLHEESPNSPSSESFPSSPESSDAFGGENTSLEVVFCPREKCRETLTAALNTSRESIHCAFFELNLPEIISLLEKKSETQDVKLVVDSLHYDHVHNLSFARHDNRSALMHNKFCVIDQATLTTGSFNPTERGNFYNNNNLVVVSSSLLAQNYEDEFQELWSGTFGKGSATTNPGVSGKNQGEDITLASYFCPEDSCADVVQEHIRQANHSINFMTFSFTLGPLATDLIIRHRANVSVRGIMETRNADNRSVYNLLSYQGIEVMLDTNPYNMHH
;
A
#
# COMPACT_ATOMS: atom_id res chain seq x y z
N MET A 1 -7.40 -77.93 25.20
CA MET A 1 -8.49 -78.65 25.89
C MET A 1 -8.50 -78.14 27.33
N ALA A 2 -9.53 -77.55 27.94
CA ALA A 2 -10.95 -77.46 27.64
C ALA A 2 -11.50 -76.10 28.09
N LYS A 3 -12.57 -75.66 27.40
CA LYS A 3 -13.47 -74.55 27.77
C LYS A 3 -14.37 -74.95 28.94
N ASN A 4 -14.86 -73.97 29.70
CA ASN A 4 -16.29 -73.75 30.06
C ASN A 4 -16.41 -72.43 30.86
N HIS A 5 -17.06 -71.40 30.28
CA HIS A 5 -18.47 -70.99 30.45
C HIS A 5 -18.70 -70.16 31.75
N LEU A 6 -18.78 -68.82 31.66
CA LEU A 6 -19.98 -67.97 31.41
C LEU A 6 -20.80 -67.68 32.68
N ASP A 7 -20.72 -66.41 33.11
CA ASP A 7 -21.82 -65.51 33.50
C ASP A 7 -21.54 -64.73 34.81
N TYR A 8 -21.33 -63.42 34.70
CA TYR A 8 -22.26 -62.46 35.31
C TYR A 8 -22.06 -61.04 34.73
N LEU A 9 -23.18 -60.46 34.33
CA LEU A 9 -23.35 -59.22 33.59
C LEU A 9 -23.24 -57.96 34.46
N SER A 10 -23.01 -56.85 33.76
CA SER A 10 -23.47 -55.48 34.05
C SER A 10 -22.69 -54.65 35.09
N LYS A 11 -21.68 -53.93 34.59
CA LYS A 11 -21.45 -52.54 35.02
C LYS A 11 -21.12 -51.69 33.79
N THR A 12 -22.15 -50.99 33.31
CA THR A 12 -22.04 -49.92 32.33
C THR A 12 -21.30 -48.76 32.98
N THR A 13 -20.02 -48.58 32.65
CA THR A 13 -19.25 -47.42 33.09
C THR A 13 -19.65 -46.24 32.22
N VAL A 14 -20.34 -45.28 32.83
CA VAL A 14 -20.62 -43.96 32.26
C VAL A 14 -19.29 -43.27 31.98
N ILE A 15 -19.03 -42.95 30.72
CA ILE A 15 -17.91 -42.09 30.30
C ILE A 15 -18.27 -40.66 30.74
N PRO A 16 -17.46 -39.97 31.56
CA PRO A 16 -17.71 -38.58 31.88
C PRO A 16 -17.49 -37.71 30.62
N ALA A 17 -18.45 -36.82 30.35
CA ALA A 17 -18.36 -35.84 29.28
C ALA A 17 -17.10 -35.00 29.41
N THR A 18 -16.41 -34.80 28.29
CA THR A 18 -15.29 -33.87 28.15
C THR A 18 -15.72 -32.45 28.55
N PRO A 19 -14.90 -31.71 29.31
CA PRO A 19 -15.20 -30.31 29.60
C PRO A 19 -15.21 -29.50 28.30
N ALA A 20 -16.20 -28.62 28.17
CA ALA A 20 -16.33 -27.70 27.06
C ALA A 20 -15.08 -26.82 26.93
N ILE A 21 -14.54 -26.76 25.72
CA ILE A 21 -13.45 -25.84 25.35
C ILE A 21 -13.99 -24.41 25.54
N PRO A 22 -13.33 -23.54 26.33
CA PRO A 22 -13.75 -22.16 26.45
C PRO A 22 -13.65 -21.47 25.09
N ALA A 23 -14.70 -20.73 24.72
CA ALA A 23 -14.73 -19.95 23.49
C ALA A 23 -13.53 -19.00 23.44
N ILE A 24 -12.79 -19.06 22.34
CA ILE A 24 -11.72 -18.11 22.02
C ILE A 24 -12.39 -16.72 21.92
N PRO A 25 -11.92 -15.71 22.67
CA PRO A 25 -12.47 -14.37 22.54
C PRO A 25 -12.20 -13.88 21.11
N THR A 26 -13.27 -13.50 20.41
CA THR A 26 -13.18 -12.83 19.12
C THR A 26 -12.47 -11.49 19.34
N ILE A 27 -11.19 -11.44 18.98
CA ILE A 27 -10.45 -10.19 18.85
C ILE A 27 -11.14 -9.40 17.74
N PRO A 28 -11.57 -8.15 17.97
CA PRO A 28 -12.05 -7.31 16.90
C PRO A 28 -10.88 -7.08 15.94
N VAL A 29 -11.00 -7.64 14.73
CA VAL A 29 -10.06 -7.38 13.65
C VAL A 29 -10.21 -5.89 13.32
N ALA A 30 -9.25 -5.10 13.79
CA ALA A 30 -9.08 -3.73 13.33
C ALA A 30 -8.91 -3.77 11.81
N CYS A 31 -9.76 -3.03 11.09
CA CYS A 31 -9.58 -2.78 9.67
C CYS A 31 -8.24 -2.05 9.48
N VAL A 32 -7.20 -2.79 9.14
CA VAL A 32 -5.92 -2.23 8.71
C VAL A 32 -6.11 -1.79 7.27
N PHE A 33 -6.26 -0.49 7.07
CA PHE A 33 -6.19 0.12 5.74
C PHE A 33 -4.71 0.39 5.45
N ALA A 34 -4.09 -0.48 4.67
CA ALA A 34 -2.81 -0.20 4.04
C ALA A 34 -3.03 -0.28 2.53
N VAL A 35 -3.32 0.86 1.91
CA VAL A 35 -3.35 1.00 0.46
C VAL A 35 -2.01 1.60 0.06
N LEU A 36 -1.07 0.74 -0.32
CA LEU A 36 0.16 1.15 -1.01
C LEU A 36 -0.05 0.89 -2.49
N CYS A 37 -0.84 1.74 -3.15
CA CYS A 37 -0.98 1.68 -4.61
C CYS A 37 0.03 2.64 -5.24
N ILE A 38 1.12 2.10 -5.79
CA ILE A 38 1.97 2.87 -6.71
C ILE A 38 1.32 2.81 -8.09
N PHE A 39 0.68 3.91 -8.50
CA PHE A 39 0.21 4.08 -9.87
C PHE A 39 1.26 4.86 -10.67
N PHE A 40 1.82 4.23 -11.71
CA PHE A 40 2.60 4.95 -12.72
C PHE A 40 1.67 5.49 -13.79
N PHE A 41 1.55 6.83 -13.86
CA PHE A 41 0.86 7.52 -14.94
C PHE A 41 1.88 8.03 -15.96
N LEU A 42 1.95 7.39 -17.12
CA LEU A 42 2.62 7.93 -18.30
C LEU A 42 1.62 8.82 -19.05
N ASN A 43 1.77 10.14 -18.95
CA ASN A 43 1.02 11.09 -19.78
C ASN A 43 1.61 11.09 -21.19
N ALA A 44 0.96 10.40 -22.13
CA ALA A 44 1.26 10.52 -23.54
C ALA A 44 0.63 11.82 -24.09
N SER A 45 1.29 12.95 -23.87
CA SER A 45 0.93 14.22 -24.52
C SER A 45 1.44 14.21 -25.96
N GLY A 46 0.62 13.75 -26.91
CA GLY A 46 1.04 13.79 -28.31
C GLY A 46 0.14 13.08 -29.32
N CYS A 47 -1.15 13.42 -29.39
CA CYS A 47 -1.97 13.08 -30.55
C CYS A 47 -2.76 14.32 -30.99
N THR A 48 -2.30 14.92 -32.09
CA THR A 48 -3.02 15.97 -32.81
C THR A 48 -4.33 15.42 -33.36
N GLU A 49 -5.44 16.09 -33.05
CA GLU A 49 -6.74 15.82 -33.65
C GLU A 49 -6.71 16.08 -35.16
N THR A 50 -7.05 15.06 -35.96
CA THR A 50 -7.58 15.27 -37.30
C THR A 50 -8.86 14.47 -37.48
N GLY A 51 -9.98 15.18 -37.47
CA GLY A 51 -11.17 14.87 -38.27
C GLY A 51 -12.13 13.83 -37.72
N VAL A 52 -13.17 14.28 -37.02
CA VAL A 52 -14.44 13.53 -36.92
C VAL A 52 -15.57 14.40 -37.46
N LYS A 53 -16.31 13.82 -38.41
CA LYS A 53 -17.47 14.41 -39.07
C LYS A 53 -18.66 14.49 -38.11
N ASP A 54 -19.36 15.61 -38.21
CA ASP A 54 -20.66 15.89 -37.57
C ASP A 54 -21.66 14.75 -37.72
N TYR A 55 -22.22 14.31 -36.60
CA TYR A 55 -23.53 13.67 -36.56
C TYR A 55 -24.39 14.34 -35.48
N THR A 56 -25.27 15.22 -35.95
CA THR A 56 -26.38 15.79 -35.16
C THR A 56 -27.44 14.72 -34.89
N LEU A 57 -27.84 14.58 -33.62
CA LEU A 57 -29.09 13.93 -33.21
C LEU A 57 -30.04 14.97 -32.60
N PRO A 58 -31.37 14.83 -32.81
CA PRO A 58 -32.32 15.89 -32.50
C PRO A 58 -32.73 15.93 -31.02
N ALA A 59 -32.99 17.15 -30.56
CA ALA A 59 -33.51 17.45 -29.24
C ALA A 59 -34.94 16.94 -29.03
N ASN A 60 -35.26 16.51 -27.81
CA ASN A 60 -36.63 16.58 -27.30
C ASN A 60 -36.62 17.01 -25.83
N PRO A 61 -37.47 17.96 -25.41
CA PRO A 61 -37.42 18.57 -24.09
C PRO A 61 -38.46 17.95 -23.17
N LEU A 62 -38.09 17.61 -21.94
CA LEU A 62 -39.04 17.54 -20.83
C LEU A 62 -38.37 18.08 -19.56
N HIS A 63 -38.89 19.23 -19.14
CA HIS A 63 -38.73 19.83 -17.83
C HIS A 63 -39.32 18.93 -16.75
N GLU A 64 -38.63 18.77 -15.64
CA GLU A 64 -39.24 18.64 -14.30
C GLU A 64 -38.25 19.18 -13.26
N GLU A 65 -38.65 20.22 -12.54
CA GLU A 65 -37.94 20.83 -11.42
C GLU A 65 -38.36 20.18 -10.08
N SER A 66 -37.39 19.87 -9.20
CA SER A 66 -37.56 19.87 -7.73
C SER A 66 -36.22 19.63 -6.99
N PRO A 67 -36.08 19.95 -5.69
CA PRO A 67 -35.17 21.02 -5.26
C PRO A 67 -34.02 20.59 -4.33
N ASN A 68 -32.99 21.44 -4.29
CA ASN A 68 -31.97 21.63 -3.24
C ASN A 68 -31.19 20.40 -2.75
N SER A 69 -30.07 20.14 -3.41
CA SER A 69 -28.89 19.48 -2.83
C SER A 69 -28.06 20.48 -1.99
N PRO A 70 -27.50 20.07 -0.84
CA PRO A 70 -26.57 20.91 -0.11
C PRO A 70 -25.25 21.02 -0.88
N SER A 71 -24.67 22.23 -0.82
CA SER A 71 -23.45 22.66 -1.47
C SER A 71 -22.29 21.67 -1.35
N SER A 72 -21.83 21.16 -2.48
CA SER A 72 -20.52 20.56 -2.64
C SER A 72 -19.46 21.64 -2.40
N GLU A 73 -18.78 21.59 -1.25
CA GLU A 73 -17.49 22.24 -1.12
C GLU A 73 -16.54 21.51 -2.08
N SER A 74 -16.25 22.17 -3.21
CA SER A 74 -15.25 21.75 -4.17
C SER A 74 -13.88 21.82 -3.51
N PHE A 75 -13.25 20.66 -3.30
CA PHE A 75 -11.82 20.61 -3.01
C PHE A 75 -11.04 21.13 -4.23
N PRO A 76 -9.90 21.80 -4.02
CA PRO A 76 -9.17 22.47 -5.09
C PRO A 76 -8.79 21.45 -6.17
N SER A 77 -9.15 21.80 -7.40
CA SER A 77 -8.63 21.15 -8.61
C SER A 77 -7.11 21.05 -8.52
N SER A 78 -6.57 19.93 -9.02
CA SER A 78 -5.16 19.71 -9.32
C SER A 78 -4.42 21.02 -9.61
N PRO A 79 -3.28 21.33 -8.95
CA PRO A 79 -2.63 22.61 -9.13
C PRO A 79 -2.14 22.75 -10.58
N GLU A 80 -2.86 23.53 -11.37
CA GLU A 80 -2.30 24.25 -12.50
C GLU A 80 -1.46 25.39 -11.93
N SER A 81 -0.22 25.09 -11.54
CA SER A 81 0.81 26.11 -11.33
C SER A 81 2.12 25.61 -11.91
N SER A 82 2.32 25.92 -13.19
CA SER A 82 3.50 25.58 -13.97
C SER A 82 4.73 26.42 -13.66
N ASP A 83 4.74 27.26 -12.63
CA ASP A 83 5.84 28.20 -12.40
C ASP A 83 6.11 28.39 -10.90
N ALA A 84 7.01 27.56 -10.32
CA ALA A 84 7.98 27.95 -9.26
C ALA A 84 8.70 26.75 -8.58
N PHE A 85 9.26 25.80 -9.31
CA PHE A 85 10.36 24.97 -8.76
C PHE A 85 11.36 24.71 -9.88
N GLY A 86 12.58 25.25 -9.75
CA GLY A 86 13.67 24.96 -10.67
C GLY A 86 13.84 23.45 -10.77
N GLY A 87 13.81 22.92 -11.99
CA GLY A 87 13.68 21.49 -12.28
C GLY A 87 14.61 20.63 -11.41
N GLU A 88 14.03 20.04 -10.37
CA GLU A 88 14.69 19.03 -9.58
C GLU A 88 14.98 17.84 -10.49
N ASN A 89 16.24 17.38 -10.48
CA ASN A 89 16.60 16.19 -11.22
C ASN A 89 16.09 14.96 -10.46
N THR A 90 14.80 14.63 -10.65
CA THR A 90 14.14 13.52 -9.98
C THR A 90 14.47 12.19 -10.67
N SER A 91 15.31 11.37 -10.04
CA SER A 91 15.50 10.00 -10.50
C SER A 91 14.49 9.06 -9.84
N LEU A 92 14.04 8.05 -10.59
CA LEU A 92 13.16 7.01 -10.11
C LEU A 92 13.69 5.65 -10.56
N GLU A 93 13.99 4.78 -9.59
CA GLU A 93 14.31 3.37 -9.81
C GLU A 93 13.25 2.51 -9.12
N VAL A 94 12.81 1.45 -9.79
CA VAL A 94 11.84 0.48 -9.26
C VAL A 94 12.42 -0.91 -9.46
N VAL A 95 12.47 -1.70 -8.39
CA VAL A 95 12.90 -3.11 -8.44
C VAL A 95 11.83 -4.04 -7.87
N PHE A 96 11.71 -5.23 -8.45
CA PHE A 96 10.69 -6.26 -8.16
C PHE A 96 11.31 -7.55 -7.62
N CYS A 97 11.01 -7.87 -6.37
CA CYS A 97 11.59 -8.99 -5.63
C CYS A 97 10.65 -10.19 -5.62
N PRO A 98 11.14 -11.43 -5.44
CA PRO A 98 12.54 -11.82 -5.22
C PRO A 98 13.37 -11.97 -6.51
N ARG A 99 12.78 -11.69 -7.68
CA ARG A 99 13.49 -11.78 -8.98
C ARG A 99 14.68 -10.83 -9.03
N GLU A 100 14.46 -9.61 -8.57
CA GLU A 100 15.48 -8.58 -8.38
C GLU A 100 15.83 -8.47 -6.89
N LYS A 101 16.83 -7.63 -6.60
CA LYS A 101 17.56 -7.66 -5.33
C LYS A 101 17.18 -6.48 -4.42
N CYS A 102 16.01 -6.54 -3.78
CA CYS A 102 15.51 -5.45 -2.91
C CYS A 102 16.44 -5.19 -1.74
N ARG A 103 16.91 -6.24 -1.05
CA ARG A 103 17.87 -6.10 0.06
C ARG A 103 19.13 -5.37 -0.39
N GLU A 104 19.71 -5.75 -1.51
CA GLU A 104 20.93 -5.14 -2.05
C GLU A 104 20.66 -3.70 -2.51
N THR A 105 19.51 -3.42 -3.12
CA THR A 105 19.12 -2.08 -3.55
C THR A 105 18.90 -1.14 -2.35
N LEU A 106 18.18 -1.60 -1.32
CA LEU A 106 18.03 -0.88 -0.05
C LEU A 106 19.39 -0.67 0.64
N THR A 107 20.23 -1.71 0.68
CA THR A 107 21.60 -1.63 1.23
C THR A 107 22.43 -0.59 0.48
N ALA A 108 22.34 -0.55 -0.85
CA ALA A 108 23.07 0.41 -1.67
C ALA A 108 22.61 1.86 -1.38
N ALA A 109 21.29 2.08 -1.30
CA ALA A 109 20.73 3.38 -0.92
C ALA A 109 21.20 3.81 0.48
N LEU A 110 21.05 2.97 1.50
CA LEU A 110 21.49 3.29 2.87
C LEU A 110 23.00 3.58 2.96
N ASN A 111 23.81 2.97 2.09
CA ASN A 111 25.25 3.21 2.07
C ASN A 111 25.63 4.60 1.52
N THR A 112 24.79 5.25 0.71
CA THR A 112 25.07 6.60 0.19
C THR A 112 25.05 7.65 1.29
N SER A 113 24.29 7.41 2.37
CA SER A 113 24.11 8.30 3.51
C SER A 113 25.41 8.84 4.09
N ARG A 114 25.45 10.16 4.29
CA ARG A 114 26.55 10.91 4.91
C ARG A 114 26.15 11.60 6.20
N GLU A 115 24.87 11.92 6.40
CA GLU A 115 24.39 12.76 7.49
C GLU A 115 23.29 12.07 8.30
N SER A 116 22.22 11.61 7.67
CA SER A 116 21.05 11.05 8.36
C SER A 116 20.36 9.90 7.61
N ILE A 117 19.82 8.98 8.40
CA ILE A 117 18.97 7.87 7.95
C ILE A 117 17.77 7.76 8.88
N HIS A 118 16.59 8.09 8.37
CA HIS A 118 15.33 7.97 9.12
C HIS A 118 14.43 6.95 8.45
N CYS A 119 14.15 5.84 9.12
CA CYS A 119 13.39 4.72 8.55
C CYS A 119 12.14 4.40 9.36
N ALA A 120 11.02 4.17 8.67
CA ALA A 120 9.80 3.59 9.23
C ALA A 120 9.50 2.27 8.53
N PHE A 121 9.52 1.16 9.26
CA PHE A 121 9.24 -0.17 8.72
C PHE A 121 8.20 -0.90 9.57
N PHE A 122 7.12 -1.35 8.94
CA PHE A 122 6.15 -2.23 9.59
C PHE A 122 6.85 -3.46 10.19
N GLU A 123 7.68 -4.14 9.40
CA GLU A 123 8.47 -5.28 9.86
C GLU A 123 9.91 -5.18 9.34
N LEU A 124 10.89 -5.38 10.23
CA LEU A 124 12.32 -5.44 9.92
C LEU A 124 12.93 -6.64 10.66
N ASN A 125 13.45 -7.62 9.93
CA ASN A 125 14.18 -8.75 10.51
C ASN A 125 15.39 -9.24 9.70
N LEU A 126 15.77 -8.52 8.63
CA LEU A 126 17.02 -8.80 7.91
C LEU A 126 18.25 -8.37 8.74
N PRO A 127 19.11 -9.31 9.18
CA PRO A 127 20.25 -9.00 10.03
C PRO A 127 21.25 -8.03 9.37
N GLU A 128 21.43 -8.10 8.05
CA GLU A 128 22.37 -7.22 7.34
C GLU A 128 21.90 -5.77 7.32
N ILE A 129 20.58 -5.53 7.21
CA ILE A 129 20.02 -4.18 7.27
C ILE A 129 20.13 -3.63 8.70
N ILE A 130 19.79 -4.43 9.70
CA ILE A 130 19.91 -4.05 11.11
C ILE A 130 21.37 -3.70 11.46
N SER A 131 22.31 -4.57 11.08
CA SER A 131 23.75 -4.35 11.35
C SER A 131 24.29 -3.11 10.62
N LEU A 132 23.79 -2.83 9.40
CA LEU A 132 24.17 -1.63 8.66
C LEU A 132 23.67 -0.36 9.36
N LEU A 133 22.41 -0.33 9.81
CA LEU A 133 21.84 0.82 10.52
C LEU A 133 22.57 1.06 11.84
N GLU A 134 22.85 -0.01 12.60
CA GLU A 134 23.63 0.08 13.84
C GLU A 134 25.02 0.67 13.59
N LYS A 135 25.75 0.16 12.59
CA LYS A 135 27.06 0.70 12.21
C LYS A 135 26.97 2.18 11.78
N LYS A 136 25.95 2.57 11.01
CA LYS A 136 25.77 3.95 10.57
C LYS A 136 25.47 4.88 11.76
N SER A 137 24.73 4.39 12.76
CA SER A 137 24.36 5.15 13.96
C SER A 137 25.55 5.58 14.83
N GLU A 138 26.71 4.93 14.67
CA GLU A 138 27.95 5.33 15.35
C GLU A 138 28.44 6.72 14.94
N THR A 139 28.06 7.20 13.75
CA THR A 139 28.61 8.42 13.14
C THR A 139 27.58 9.34 12.48
N GLN A 140 26.33 8.88 12.33
CA GLN A 140 25.27 9.57 11.59
C GLN A 140 23.99 9.64 12.45
N ASP A 141 23.09 10.56 12.12
CA ASP A 141 21.78 10.63 12.76
C ASP A 141 20.88 9.53 12.20
N VAL A 142 20.89 8.37 12.86
CA VAL A 142 20.05 7.23 12.48
C VAL A 142 18.85 7.17 13.43
N LYS A 143 17.64 7.05 12.87
CA LYS A 143 16.39 6.87 13.62
C LYS A 143 15.54 5.80 12.95
N LEU A 144 14.95 4.93 13.76
CA LEU A 144 14.14 3.80 13.30
C LEU A 144 12.82 3.74 14.04
N VAL A 145 11.71 3.67 13.31
CA VAL A 145 10.38 3.36 13.85
C VAL A 145 9.92 2.02 13.28
N VAL A 146 9.46 1.11 14.13
CA VAL A 146 8.84 -0.15 13.70
C VAL A 146 7.49 -0.39 14.36
N ASP A 147 6.70 -1.32 13.83
CA ASP A 147 5.46 -1.73 14.50
C ASP A 147 5.74 -2.51 15.79
N SER A 148 4.89 -2.37 16.81
CA SER A 148 5.08 -3.08 18.10
C SER A 148 5.10 -4.60 17.94
N LEU A 149 4.38 -5.16 16.97
CA LEU A 149 4.37 -6.60 16.71
C LEU A 149 5.73 -7.14 16.25
N HIS A 150 6.63 -6.26 15.82
CA HIS A 150 7.93 -6.60 15.23
C HIS A 150 9.12 -5.95 15.94
N TYR A 151 8.88 -5.27 17.07
CA TYR A 151 9.91 -4.53 17.81
C TYR A 151 10.98 -5.42 18.45
N ASP A 152 10.67 -6.69 18.74
CA ASP A 152 11.60 -7.63 19.38
C ASP A 152 12.90 -7.83 18.58
N HIS A 153 12.89 -7.62 17.26
CA HIS A 153 14.11 -7.72 16.44
C HIS A 153 15.06 -6.53 16.62
N VAL A 154 14.59 -5.39 17.12
CA VAL A 154 15.34 -4.12 17.17
C VAL A 154 15.33 -3.45 18.54
N HIS A 155 14.73 -4.07 19.56
CA HIS A 155 14.54 -3.47 20.89
C HIS A 155 15.83 -3.02 21.60
N ASN A 156 16.98 -3.59 21.24
CA ASN A 156 18.29 -3.22 21.80
C ASN A 156 18.95 -2.02 21.10
N LEU A 157 18.40 -1.55 19.99
CA LEU A 157 18.92 -0.38 19.27
C LEU A 157 18.41 0.89 19.97
N SER A 158 19.33 1.70 20.49
CA SER A 158 18.98 2.95 21.20
C SER A 158 18.28 4.00 20.33
N PHE A 159 18.40 3.85 19.01
CA PHE A 159 17.76 4.68 17.99
C PHE A 159 16.46 4.09 17.43
N ALA A 160 15.95 3.00 18.02
CA ALA A 160 14.67 2.41 17.63
C ALA A 160 13.51 2.84 18.54
N ARG A 161 12.34 3.07 17.94
CA ARG A 161 11.05 3.32 18.60
C ARG A 161 9.97 2.44 17.97
N HIS A 162 8.82 2.33 18.63
CA HIS A 162 7.68 1.59 18.09
C HIS A 162 6.34 2.24 18.38
N ASP A 163 5.34 1.87 17.58
CA ASP A 163 3.94 2.21 17.79
C ASP A 163 3.35 1.39 18.96
N ASN A 164 2.92 2.08 20.02
CA ASN A 164 2.35 1.46 21.21
C ASN A 164 0.84 1.21 21.14
N ARG A 165 0.19 1.50 20.01
CA ARG A 165 -1.25 1.29 19.82
C ARG A 165 -1.53 -0.13 19.35
N SER A 166 -2.82 -0.48 19.30
CA SER A 166 -3.30 -1.72 18.67
C SER A 166 -3.47 -1.62 17.15
N ALA A 167 -3.47 -0.40 16.60
CA ALA A 167 -3.44 -0.17 15.15
C ALA A 167 -2.00 -0.32 14.64
N LEU A 168 -1.86 -0.66 13.35
CA LEU A 168 -0.55 -0.94 12.77
C LEU A 168 0.08 0.34 12.19
N MET A 169 1.38 0.54 12.43
CA MET A 169 2.23 1.47 11.68
C MET A 169 2.74 0.74 10.44
N HIS A 170 2.01 0.85 9.32
CA HIS A 170 2.26 0.01 8.14
C HIS A 170 3.20 0.64 7.10
N ASN A 171 3.95 1.68 7.46
CA ASN A 171 4.91 2.33 6.56
C ASN A 171 6.09 1.39 6.23
N LYS A 172 6.69 1.55 5.05
CA LYS A 172 7.95 0.92 4.64
C LYS A 172 8.77 1.93 3.85
N PHE A 173 9.51 2.79 4.55
CA PHE A 173 10.33 3.78 3.88
C PHE A 173 11.59 4.14 4.67
N CYS A 174 12.58 4.70 3.97
CA CYS A 174 13.68 5.42 4.58
C CYS A 174 13.90 6.76 3.85
N VAL A 175 14.08 7.83 4.62
CA VAL A 175 14.62 9.10 4.17
C VAL A 175 16.12 9.13 4.47
N ILE A 176 16.92 9.44 3.45
CA ILE A 176 18.38 9.46 3.50
C ILE A 176 18.84 10.85 3.09
N ASP A 177 19.57 11.51 4.00
CA ASP A 177 20.14 12.86 3.82
C ASP A 177 19.12 13.91 3.28
N GLN A 178 17.82 13.77 3.61
CA GLN A 178 16.72 14.63 3.10
C GLN A 178 16.68 14.78 1.57
N ALA A 179 17.23 13.81 0.84
CA ALA A 179 17.41 13.89 -0.61
C ALA A 179 17.05 12.60 -1.34
N THR A 180 17.24 11.45 -0.69
CA THR A 180 16.88 10.14 -1.25
C THR A 180 15.82 9.49 -0.39
N LEU A 181 14.78 8.97 -1.04
CA LEU A 181 13.72 8.20 -0.44
C LEU A 181 13.81 6.76 -0.93
N THR A 182 13.68 5.80 -0.03
CA THR A 182 13.27 4.43 -0.39
C THR A 182 11.85 4.18 0.10
N THR A 183 11.00 3.55 -0.69
CA THR A 183 9.65 3.15 -0.28
C THR A 183 9.15 1.95 -1.10
N GLY A 184 7.89 1.55 -0.93
CA GLY A 184 7.26 0.47 -1.68
C GLY A 184 6.60 -0.55 -0.76
N SER A 185 6.37 -1.75 -1.28
CA SER A 185 5.68 -2.79 -0.54
C SER A 185 6.62 -3.70 0.26
N PHE A 186 7.93 -3.60 0.01
CA PHE A 186 8.97 -4.41 0.63
C PHE A 186 9.14 -4.12 2.12
N ASN A 187 8.77 -5.08 2.97
CA ASN A 187 9.30 -5.17 4.34
C ASN A 187 10.72 -5.78 4.27
N PRO A 188 11.75 -5.19 4.92
CA PRO A 188 13.10 -5.76 4.95
C PRO A 188 13.18 -6.99 5.86
N THR A 189 12.63 -8.09 5.36
CA THR A 189 12.54 -9.37 6.06
C THR A 189 13.00 -10.52 5.18
N GLU A 190 13.35 -11.65 5.80
CA GLU A 190 13.67 -12.89 5.07
C GLU A 190 12.54 -13.27 4.10
N ARG A 191 11.28 -13.15 4.54
CA ARG A 191 10.11 -13.42 3.68
C ARG A 191 9.93 -12.39 2.59
N GLY A 192 10.08 -11.11 2.91
CA GLY A 192 10.01 -10.02 1.94
C GLY A 192 11.06 -10.18 0.84
N ASN A 193 12.26 -10.63 1.21
CA ASN A 193 13.41 -10.69 0.31
C ASN A 193 13.43 -11.92 -0.58
N PHE A 194 13.13 -13.10 -0.04
CA PHE A 194 13.34 -14.37 -0.76
C PHE A 194 12.07 -15.00 -1.33
N TYR A 195 10.89 -14.57 -0.87
CA TYR A 195 9.68 -15.35 -1.08
C TYR A 195 8.51 -14.52 -1.62
N ASN A 196 8.20 -13.39 -0.99
CA ASN A 196 7.09 -12.55 -1.39
C ASN A 196 7.43 -11.73 -2.64
N ASN A 197 6.47 -11.58 -3.56
CA ASN A 197 6.56 -10.56 -4.60
C ASN A 197 6.36 -9.19 -3.97
N ASN A 198 7.39 -8.36 -4.03
CA ASN A 198 7.39 -7.00 -3.51
C ASN A 198 8.00 -6.08 -4.53
N ASN A 199 7.80 -4.78 -4.35
CA ASN A 199 8.63 -3.78 -5.00
C ASN A 199 9.33 -2.90 -3.97
N LEU A 200 10.49 -2.41 -4.36
CA LEU A 200 11.19 -1.32 -3.71
C LEU A 200 11.36 -0.20 -4.75
N VAL A 201 11.04 1.01 -4.35
CA VAL A 201 11.18 2.23 -5.12
C VAL A 201 12.27 3.07 -4.47
N VAL A 202 13.20 3.57 -5.27
CA VAL A 202 14.22 4.53 -4.84
C VAL A 202 14.00 5.81 -5.65
N VAL A 203 13.84 6.93 -4.94
CA VAL A 203 13.61 8.25 -5.54
C VAL A 203 14.67 9.21 -5.04
N SER A 204 15.35 9.92 -5.94
CA SER A 204 16.13 11.10 -5.57
C SER A 204 15.27 12.33 -5.79
N SER A 205 14.70 12.88 -4.72
CA SER A 205 13.94 14.13 -4.71
C SER A 205 13.89 14.64 -3.28
N SER A 206 14.44 15.81 -3.03
CA SER A 206 14.37 16.52 -1.75
C SER A 206 12.94 16.94 -1.42
N LEU A 207 12.12 17.31 -2.41
CA LEU A 207 10.71 17.65 -2.16
C LEU A 207 9.92 16.42 -1.69
N LEU A 208 10.07 15.28 -2.36
CA LEU A 208 9.41 14.06 -1.94
C LEU A 208 10.00 13.52 -0.62
N ALA A 209 11.31 13.58 -0.45
CA ALA A 209 11.97 13.21 0.80
C ALA A 209 11.48 14.07 1.97
N GLN A 210 11.22 15.37 1.76
CA GLN A 210 10.65 16.24 2.79
C GLN A 210 9.26 15.78 3.24
N ASN A 211 8.37 15.41 2.32
CA ASN A 211 7.03 14.90 2.70
C ASN A 211 7.13 13.65 3.60
N TYR A 212 8.03 12.73 3.26
CA TYR A 212 8.26 11.53 4.07
C TYR A 212 8.99 11.82 5.38
N GLU A 213 9.85 12.84 5.41
CA GLU A 213 10.50 13.31 6.63
C GLU A 213 9.48 13.94 7.59
N ASP A 214 8.52 14.71 7.09
CA ASP A 214 7.44 15.29 7.89
C ASP A 214 6.63 14.18 8.56
N GLU A 215 6.17 13.17 7.80
CA GLU A 215 5.52 11.96 8.34
C GLU A 215 6.43 11.25 9.35
N PHE A 216 7.71 11.08 9.04
CA PHE A 216 8.65 10.44 9.95
C PHE A 216 8.75 11.18 11.28
N GLN A 217 8.79 12.51 11.28
CA GLN A 217 8.86 13.30 12.50
C GLN A 217 7.59 13.15 13.35
N GLU A 218 6.42 13.01 12.73
CA GLU A 218 5.19 12.68 13.45
C GLU A 218 5.32 11.34 14.16
N LEU A 219 5.67 10.28 13.44
CA LEU A 219 5.89 8.94 13.99
C LEU A 219 6.94 8.95 15.10
N TRP A 220 8.06 9.63 14.87
CA TRP A 220 9.16 9.72 15.82
C TRP A 220 8.75 10.46 17.10
N SER A 221 7.91 11.49 16.99
CA SER A 221 7.35 12.22 18.13
C SER A 221 6.27 11.43 18.89
N GLY A 222 5.85 10.29 18.37
CA GLY A 222 4.81 9.43 18.96
C GLY A 222 3.41 9.72 18.45
N THR A 223 3.28 10.53 17.40
CA THR A 223 2.01 10.74 16.68
C THR A 223 1.85 9.62 15.68
N PHE A 224 0.98 8.67 16.00
CA PHE A 224 0.66 7.53 15.15
C PHE A 224 -0.83 7.55 14.79
N GLY A 225 -1.17 7.27 13.54
CA GLY A 225 -2.54 7.40 13.03
C GLY A 225 -2.75 8.76 12.39
N LYS A 226 -3.87 9.44 12.66
CA LYS A 226 -4.20 10.69 11.96
C LYS A 226 -3.23 11.81 12.33
N GLY A 227 -2.42 12.19 11.35
CA GLY A 227 -1.41 13.23 11.40
C GLY A 227 -1.81 14.57 10.80
N SER A 228 -0.80 15.34 10.40
CA SER A 228 -0.96 16.53 9.56
C SER A 228 -1.06 16.13 8.08
N ALA A 229 -1.88 16.83 7.31
CA ALA A 229 -1.99 16.58 5.87
C ALA A 229 -0.66 16.86 5.16
N THR A 230 -0.36 16.07 4.11
CA THR A 230 0.85 16.25 3.31
C THR A 230 0.86 17.65 2.66
N THR A 231 1.95 18.40 2.88
CA THR A 231 2.06 19.79 2.40
C THR A 231 2.14 19.89 0.87
N ASN A 232 2.98 19.07 0.24
CA ASN A 232 3.23 19.10 -1.21
C ASN A 232 2.96 17.72 -1.83
N PRO A 233 1.70 17.28 -1.92
CA PRO A 233 1.41 15.90 -2.31
C PRO A 233 1.87 15.57 -3.71
N GLY A 234 2.01 16.53 -4.63
CA GLY A 234 2.51 16.33 -6.00
C GLY A 234 3.87 17.00 -6.23
N VAL A 235 4.82 16.23 -6.74
CA VAL A 235 6.18 16.67 -7.11
C VAL A 235 6.42 16.34 -8.57
N SER A 236 6.75 17.35 -9.38
CA SER A 236 7.14 17.18 -10.78
C SER A 236 8.66 17.18 -10.92
N GLY A 237 9.18 16.36 -11.85
CA GLY A 237 10.59 16.25 -12.13
C GLY A 237 10.87 15.60 -13.48
N LYS A 238 12.11 15.21 -13.71
CA LYS A 238 12.53 14.51 -14.94
C LYS A 238 13.22 13.19 -14.64
N ASN A 239 12.64 12.07 -15.08
CA ASN A 239 13.29 10.76 -15.01
C ASN A 239 13.78 10.34 -16.40
N GLN A 240 15.09 10.12 -16.55
CA GLN A 240 15.72 9.76 -17.83
C GLN A 240 15.37 10.72 -19.00
N GLY A 241 15.13 11.99 -18.69
CA GLY A 241 14.78 13.02 -19.68
C GLY A 241 13.29 13.21 -19.93
N GLU A 242 12.44 12.31 -19.44
CA GLU A 242 10.99 12.39 -19.54
C GLU A 242 10.38 13.08 -18.31
N ASP A 243 9.36 13.90 -18.53
CA ASP A 243 8.64 14.55 -17.44
C ASP A 243 7.85 13.50 -16.64
N ILE A 244 8.03 13.53 -15.32
CA ILE A 244 7.34 12.66 -14.38
C ILE A 244 6.68 13.51 -13.30
N THR A 245 5.52 13.08 -12.84
CA THR A 245 4.89 13.61 -11.62
C THR A 245 4.71 12.45 -10.64
N LEU A 246 5.24 12.63 -9.45
CA LEU A 246 5.12 11.70 -8.34
C LEU A 246 4.22 12.32 -7.29
N ALA A 247 3.44 11.50 -6.59
CA ALA A 247 2.65 11.98 -5.47
C ALA A 247 2.76 11.06 -4.26
N SER A 248 2.76 11.66 -3.07
CA SER A 248 2.78 10.96 -1.77
C SER A 248 1.58 11.34 -0.93
N TYR A 249 0.96 10.34 -0.31
CA TYR A 249 -0.20 10.49 0.56
C TYR A 249 -0.01 9.57 1.77
N PHE A 250 -0.23 10.10 2.97
CA PHE A 250 -0.20 9.38 4.23
C PHE A 250 -1.61 9.26 4.80
N CYS A 251 -1.94 8.08 5.32
CA CYS A 251 -3.28 7.73 5.70
C CYS A 251 -3.36 7.40 7.19
N PRO A 252 -4.41 7.88 7.89
CA PRO A 252 -5.73 8.26 7.35
C PRO A 252 -5.94 9.75 6.99
N GLU A 253 -4.97 10.64 7.21
CA GLU A 253 -5.12 12.10 7.05
C GLU A 253 -5.33 12.58 5.61
N ASP A 254 -4.71 11.94 4.62
CA ASP A 254 -4.78 12.38 3.22
C ASP A 254 -5.90 11.68 2.40
N SER A 255 -6.80 10.95 3.04
CA SER A 255 -7.95 10.30 2.37
C SER A 255 -7.53 9.48 1.13
N CYS A 256 -6.49 8.64 1.23
CA CYS A 256 -5.90 7.94 0.08
C CYS A 256 -6.92 7.14 -0.75
N ALA A 257 -7.99 6.62 -0.14
CA ALA A 257 -9.06 5.94 -0.87
C ALA A 257 -9.77 6.88 -1.86
N ASP A 258 -10.08 8.11 -1.45
CA ASP A 258 -10.75 9.11 -2.28
C ASP A 258 -9.85 9.54 -3.44
N VAL A 259 -8.54 9.72 -3.18
CA VAL A 259 -7.54 10.01 -4.21
C VAL A 259 -7.50 8.92 -5.29
N VAL A 260 -7.46 7.65 -4.87
CA VAL A 260 -7.48 6.51 -5.80
C VAL A 260 -8.80 6.45 -6.58
N GLN A 261 -9.93 6.71 -5.92
CA GLN A 261 -11.23 6.75 -6.59
C GLN A 261 -11.29 7.82 -7.68
N GLU A 262 -10.76 9.01 -7.40
CA GLU A 262 -10.75 10.10 -8.37
C GLU A 262 -9.94 9.71 -9.63
N HIS A 263 -8.75 9.12 -9.45
CA HIS A 263 -7.97 8.62 -10.57
C HIS A 263 -8.67 7.51 -11.37
N ILE A 264 -9.36 6.59 -10.69
CA ILE A 264 -10.18 5.57 -11.37
C ILE A 264 -11.27 6.24 -12.21
N ARG A 265 -11.97 7.25 -11.66
CA ARG A 265 -13.08 7.92 -12.35
C ARG A 265 -12.65 8.69 -13.58
N GLN A 266 -11.44 9.28 -13.55
CA GLN A 266 -10.85 10.04 -14.65
C GLN A 266 -10.20 9.17 -15.75
N ALA A 267 -9.96 7.88 -15.50
CA ALA A 267 -9.31 7.00 -16.47
C ALA A 267 -10.20 6.75 -17.71
N ASN A 268 -9.69 7.11 -18.89
CA ASN A 268 -10.44 7.03 -20.16
C ASN A 268 -9.99 5.88 -21.08
N HIS A 269 -8.86 5.23 -20.81
CA HIS A 269 -8.28 4.21 -21.70
C HIS A 269 -8.18 2.83 -21.04
N SER A 270 -7.45 2.75 -19.93
CA SER A 270 -7.26 1.50 -19.21
C SER A 270 -6.97 1.71 -17.74
N ILE A 271 -7.33 0.71 -16.92
CA ILE A 271 -6.99 0.60 -15.51
C ILE A 271 -6.40 -0.79 -15.30
N ASN A 272 -5.14 -0.83 -14.88
CA ASN A 272 -4.44 -2.05 -14.49
C ASN A 272 -4.15 -1.96 -13.00
N PHE A 273 -4.52 -2.99 -12.22
CA PHE A 273 -4.26 -2.99 -10.79
C PHE A 273 -3.65 -4.31 -10.30
N MET A 274 -2.83 -4.22 -9.27
CA MET A 274 -2.38 -5.35 -8.46
C MET A 274 -2.64 -5.00 -7.00
N THR A 275 -3.09 -5.96 -6.21
CA THR A 275 -3.45 -5.68 -4.82
C THR A 275 -3.30 -6.90 -3.91
N PHE A 276 -2.56 -6.72 -2.82
CA PHE A 276 -2.48 -7.71 -1.74
C PHE A 276 -3.83 -7.94 -1.05
N SER A 277 -4.66 -6.92 -0.83
CA SER A 277 -6.00 -7.09 -0.24
C SER A 277 -6.96 -6.04 -0.77
N PHE A 278 -8.11 -6.47 -1.28
CA PHE A 278 -9.09 -5.54 -1.86
C PHE A 278 -10.50 -5.84 -1.35
N THR A 279 -10.94 -5.01 -0.40
CA THR A 279 -12.23 -5.13 0.29
C THR A 279 -13.10 -3.87 0.14
N LEU A 280 -12.55 -2.76 -0.37
CA LEU A 280 -13.25 -1.49 -0.53
C LEU A 280 -14.28 -1.54 -1.67
N GLY A 281 -15.54 -1.79 -1.33
CA GLY A 281 -16.67 -1.79 -2.25
C GLY A 281 -16.83 -0.52 -3.10
N PRO A 282 -16.63 0.71 -2.56
CA PRO A 282 -16.71 1.93 -3.37
C PRO A 282 -15.71 1.98 -4.52
N LEU A 283 -14.43 1.60 -4.30
CA LEU A 283 -13.42 1.53 -5.36
C LEU A 283 -13.79 0.45 -6.39
N ALA A 284 -14.26 -0.71 -5.95
CA ALA A 284 -14.73 -1.75 -6.87
C ALA A 284 -15.92 -1.28 -7.72
N THR A 285 -16.81 -0.47 -7.14
CA THR A 285 -17.93 0.14 -7.87
C THR A 285 -17.44 1.08 -8.96
N ASP A 286 -16.47 1.95 -8.65
CA ASP A 286 -15.87 2.86 -9.64
C ASP A 286 -15.18 2.07 -10.78
N LEU A 287 -14.47 0.98 -10.49
CA LEU A 287 -13.90 0.09 -11.50
C LEU A 287 -14.97 -0.53 -12.42
N ILE A 288 -16.10 -0.97 -11.85
CA ILE A 288 -17.23 -1.53 -12.62
C ILE A 288 -17.87 -0.46 -13.51
N ILE A 289 -18.04 0.77 -13.01
CA ILE A 289 -18.55 1.89 -13.81
C ILE A 289 -17.63 2.16 -14.98
N ARG A 290 -16.30 2.12 -14.77
CA ARG A 290 -15.33 2.34 -15.85
C ARG A 290 -15.29 1.21 -16.85
N HIS A 291 -15.33 -0.04 -16.40
CA HIS A 291 -15.46 -1.20 -17.27
C HIS A 291 -16.70 -1.11 -18.17
N ARG A 292 -17.87 -0.75 -17.62
CA ARG A 292 -19.12 -0.57 -18.39
C ARG A 292 -19.09 0.62 -19.35
N ALA A 293 -18.21 1.59 -19.10
CA ALA A 293 -17.92 2.68 -20.03
C ALA A 293 -16.88 2.31 -21.10
N ASN A 294 -16.58 1.01 -21.28
CA ASN A 294 -15.60 0.47 -22.22
C ASN A 294 -14.14 0.84 -21.95
N VAL A 295 -13.81 1.27 -20.71
CA VAL A 295 -12.41 1.38 -20.26
C VAL A 295 -11.89 -0.04 -20.02
N SER A 296 -10.69 -0.35 -20.52
CA SER A 296 -10.09 -1.67 -20.28
C SER A 296 -9.69 -1.80 -18.81
N VAL A 297 -10.40 -2.63 -18.04
CA VAL A 297 -10.10 -2.86 -16.62
C VAL A 297 -9.65 -4.31 -16.44
N ARG A 298 -8.47 -4.49 -15.87
CA ARG A 298 -7.93 -5.81 -15.50
C ARG A 298 -7.06 -5.73 -14.25
N GLY A 299 -6.93 -6.83 -13.52
CA GLY A 299 -6.06 -6.84 -12.36
C GLY A 299 -5.67 -8.21 -11.84
N ILE A 300 -4.76 -8.19 -10.86
CA ILE A 300 -4.25 -9.36 -10.17
C ILE A 300 -4.46 -9.18 -8.66
N MET A 301 -5.05 -10.16 -7.99
CA MET A 301 -5.28 -10.16 -6.55
C MET A 301 -4.52 -11.29 -5.86
N GLU A 302 -4.03 -11.04 -4.64
CA GLU A 302 -3.44 -12.10 -3.81
C GLU A 302 -4.48 -13.19 -3.51
N THR A 303 -4.15 -14.42 -3.89
CA THR A 303 -4.99 -15.61 -3.81
C THR A 303 -5.51 -15.84 -2.41
N ARG A 304 -4.66 -15.68 -1.39
CA ARG A 304 -5.03 -15.98 0.01
C ARG A 304 -5.92 -14.91 0.64
N ASN A 305 -5.99 -13.73 0.05
CA ASN A 305 -6.84 -12.63 0.50
C ASN A 305 -8.09 -12.45 -0.38
N ALA A 306 -8.23 -13.22 -1.45
CA ALA A 306 -9.40 -13.24 -2.33
C ALA A 306 -10.57 -14.09 -1.78
N ASP A 307 -10.89 -13.91 -0.50
CA ASP A 307 -12.00 -14.61 0.17
C ASP A 307 -13.35 -13.90 -0.05
N ASN A 308 -14.41 -14.39 0.61
CA ASN A 308 -15.78 -13.86 0.47
C ASN A 308 -15.96 -12.41 0.96
N ARG A 309 -14.99 -11.85 1.68
CA ARG A 309 -14.99 -10.44 2.12
C ARG A 309 -14.29 -9.54 1.10
N SER A 310 -13.53 -10.12 0.19
CA SER A 310 -12.88 -9.38 -0.90
C SER A 310 -13.87 -9.04 -2.01
N VAL A 311 -13.48 -8.08 -2.86
CA VAL A 311 -14.25 -7.69 -4.05
C VAL A 311 -13.99 -8.61 -5.25
N TYR A 312 -13.16 -9.65 -5.12
CA TYR A 312 -12.76 -10.53 -6.22
C TYR A 312 -13.97 -11.11 -6.96
N ASN A 313 -14.87 -11.79 -6.23
CA ASN A 313 -16.05 -12.41 -6.82
C ASN A 313 -17.00 -11.37 -7.45
N LEU A 314 -17.08 -10.18 -6.85
CA LEU A 314 -17.87 -9.07 -7.40
C LEU A 314 -17.31 -8.62 -8.76
N LEU A 315 -16.00 -8.35 -8.85
CA LEU A 315 -15.37 -7.90 -10.09
C LEU A 315 -15.44 -8.97 -11.19
N SER A 316 -15.13 -10.22 -10.84
CA SER A 316 -15.20 -11.36 -11.76
C SER A 316 -16.63 -11.57 -12.30
N TYR A 317 -17.65 -11.49 -11.43
CA TYR A 317 -19.05 -11.60 -11.83
C TYR A 317 -19.49 -10.48 -12.79
N GLN A 318 -18.89 -9.29 -12.69
CA GLN A 318 -19.15 -8.17 -13.61
C GLN A 318 -18.39 -8.27 -14.93
N GLY A 319 -17.62 -9.34 -15.17
CA GLY A 319 -16.89 -9.58 -16.41
C GLY A 319 -15.53 -8.86 -16.49
N ILE A 320 -15.04 -8.30 -15.38
CA ILE A 320 -13.70 -7.71 -15.32
C ILE A 320 -12.67 -8.85 -15.26
N GLU A 321 -11.61 -8.74 -16.07
CA GLU A 321 -10.51 -9.71 -16.08
C GLU A 321 -9.67 -9.56 -14.81
N VAL A 322 -10.04 -10.31 -13.76
CA VAL A 322 -9.29 -10.36 -12.50
C VAL A 322 -8.70 -11.76 -12.32
N MET A 323 -7.38 -11.83 -12.24
CA MET A 323 -6.64 -13.05 -11.98
C MET A 323 -6.25 -13.14 -10.51
N LEU A 324 -6.13 -14.36 -10.00
CA LEU A 324 -5.45 -14.62 -8.74
C LEU A 324 -3.97 -14.86 -9.02
N ASP A 325 -3.10 -14.35 -8.16
CA ASP A 325 -1.67 -14.59 -8.27
C ASP A 325 -1.34 -16.09 -8.11
N THR A 326 -0.11 -16.50 -8.42
CA THR A 326 0.30 -17.91 -8.30
C THR A 326 1.54 -18.10 -7.44
N ASN A 327 1.94 -17.10 -6.66
CA ASN A 327 3.07 -17.24 -5.77
C ASN A 327 2.66 -18.19 -4.61
N PRO A 328 3.45 -19.22 -4.27
CA PRO A 328 3.18 -20.03 -3.07
C PRO A 328 3.32 -19.24 -1.76
N TYR A 329 3.95 -18.08 -1.81
CA TYR A 329 4.00 -17.05 -0.79
C TYR A 329 3.12 -15.87 -1.19
N ASN A 330 3.45 -14.63 -0.82
CA ASN A 330 2.57 -13.48 -1.08
C ASN A 330 2.90 -12.76 -2.38
N MET A 331 1.91 -12.39 -3.18
CA MET A 331 1.95 -11.21 -4.02
C MET A 331 1.63 -10.00 -3.16
N HIS A 332 2.68 -9.39 -2.60
CA HIS A 332 2.60 -8.31 -1.63
C HIS A 332 2.81 -6.96 -2.31
N HIS A 333 2.28 -6.77 -3.52
CA HIS A 333 2.18 -5.45 -4.14
C HIS A 333 0.95 -4.69 -3.63
#